data_AF-A0A5T9RGZ1-F1
#
_entry.id   AF-A0A5T9RGZ1-F1
#
_cell.length_a   1.000
_cell.length_b   1.000
_cell.length_c   1.000
_cell.angle_alpha   90.00
_cell.angle_beta   90.00
_cell.angle_gamma   90.00
#
_symmetry.space_group_name_H-M   'P 1'
#
loop_
_entity.id
_entity.type
_entity.pdbx_description
1 polymer ?
#
loop_
_entity_poly.entity_id
_entity_poly.type
_entity_poly.pdbx_seq_one_letter_code
_entity_poly.pdbx_strand_id
1 'polypeptide(L)'
;MATARASLIYTPVSSVSPVGGALTYSVSPTLPAGLGLNSTNGIISGTPAAASVVTTYTMTVRDGSSGAENSTTFSLGIAPALAVTQSLYSKVLSMNSNVNLTAINVTGGVSPVVSISPSLPQGLNLNASTGEITGIPTVETGATTYTISVTDQNASPV
;
A
#
# COMPACT_ATOMS: atom_id res chain seq x y z
N MET A 1 -6.79 18.17 0.79
CA MET A 1 -6.41 16.76 1.03
C MET A 1 -5.66 16.28 -0.20
N ALA A 2 -4.34 16.12 -0.11
CA ALA A 2 -3.51 15.70 -1.23
C ALA A 2 -3.39 14.18 -1.23
N THR A 3 -4.05 13.50 -2.16
CA THR A 3 -3.85 12.07 -2.38
C THR A 3 -2.53 11.89 -3.12
N ALA A 4 -1.50 11.42 -2.43
CA ALA A 4 -0.24 11.05 -3.06
C ALA A 4 -0.47 9.85 -3.99
N ARG A 5 -0.42 10.06 -5.30
CA ARG A 5 -0.39 8.99 -6.29
C ARG A 5 1.07 8.70 -6.62
N ALA A 6 1.62 7.63 -6.08
CA ALA A 6 3.00 7.24 -6.36
C ALA A 6 3.13 6.69 -7.78
N SER A 7 4.20 7.06 -8.48
CA SER A 7 4.56 6.48 -9.78
C SER A 7 5.18 5.10 -9.60
N LEU A 8 4.73 4.13 -10.39
CA LEU A 8 5.29 2.78 -10.41
C LEU A 8 6.38 2.68 -11.47
N ILE A 9 7.50 2.05 -11.13
CA ILE A 9 8.50 1.53 -12.07
C ILE A 9 8.77 0.09 -11.65
N TYR A 10 8.50 -0.87 -12.54
CA TYR A 10 8.61 -2.28 -12.23
C TYR A 10 9.15 -3.07 -13.42
N THR A 11 10.18 -3.88 -13.18
CA THR A 11 10.77 -4.79 -14.16
C THR A 11 10.43 -6.23 -13.77
N PRO A 12 9.32 -6.80 -14.25
CA PRO A 12 8.92 -8.16 -13.88
C PRO A 12 9.88 -9.22 -14.41
N VAL A 13 10.60 -8.92 -15.48
CA VAL A 13 11.43 -9.86 -16.21
C VAL A 13 12.76 -9.23 -16.60
N SER A 14 13.84 -9.99 -16.49
CA SER A 14 15.12 -9.70 -17.14
C SER A 14 15.32 -10.72 -18.26
N SER A 15 15.71 -10.26 -19.44
CA SER A 15 15.86 -11.13 -20.61
C SER A 15 17.10 -10.74 -21.40
N VAL A 16 17.73 -11.74 -22.02
CA VAL A 16 18.93 -11.59 -22.84
C VAL A 16 18.70 -12.30 -24.17
N SER A 17 19.08 -11.66 -25.28
CA SER A 17 19.15 -12.33 -26.58
C SER A 17 20.59 -12.79 -26.81
N PRO A 18 20.89 -14.11 -26.81
CA PRO A 18 22.24 -14.60 -27.08
C PRO A 18 22.68 -14.37 -28.54
N VAL A 19 21.75 -14.00 -29.43
CA VAL A 19 21.99 -13.71 -30.85
C VAL A 19 21.92 -12.21 -31.19
N GLY A 20 21.74 -11.34 -30.18
CA GLY A 20 21.69 -9.89 -30.35
C GLY A 20 20.42 -9.35 -31.04
N GLY A 21 19.35 -10.14 -31.08
CA GLY A 21 18.07 -9.73 -31.66
C GLY A 21 17.34 -8.70 -30.80
N ALA A 22 16.58 -7.81 -31.45
CA ALA A 22 15.70 -6.88 -30.75
C ALA A 22 14.57 -7.68 -30.06
N LEU A 23 14.44 -7.48 -28.74
CA LEU A 23 13.40 -8.12 -27.94
C LEU A 23 12.13 -7.26 -27.94
N THR A 24 10.98 -7.90 -28.08
CA THR A 24 9.67 -7.28 -27.95
C THR A 24 8.89 -7.90 -26.81
N TYR A 25 8.31 -7.06 -25.97
CA TYR A 25 7.58 -7.47 -24.77
C TYR A 25 6.10 -7.20 -24.92
N SER A 26 5.28 -8.13 -24.45
CA SER A 26 3.83 -8.01 -24.40
C SER A 26 3.29 -8.58 -23.08
N VAL A 27 2.12 -8.10 -22.64
CA VAL A 27 1.50 -8.54 -21.39
C VAL A 27 0.02 -8.82 -21.60
N SER A 28 -0.49 -9.90 -20.99
CA SER A 28 -1.90 -10.27 -20.98
C SER A 28 -2.31 -10.78 -19.60
N PRO A 29 -3.48 -10.38 -19.05
CA PRO A 29 -4.47 -9.45 -19.61
C PRO A 29 -3.97 -7.99 -19.65
N THR A 30 -4.81 -7.07 -20.13
CA THR A 30 -4.48 -5.63 -20.17
C THR A 30 -4.18 -5.09 -18.78
N LEU A 31 -3.09 -4.33 -18.65
CA LEU A 31 -2.71 -3.69 -17.39
C LEU A 31 -3.80 -2.74 -16.87
N PRO A 32 -3.87 -2.51 -15.55
CA PRO A 32 -4.79 -1.53 -14.97
C PRO A 32 -4.59 -0.15 -15.60
N ALA A 33 -5.69 0.60 -15.75
CA ALA A 33 -5.66 1.93 -16.35
C ALA A 33 -4.62 2.84 -15.66
N GLY A 34 -3.82 3.55 -16.46
CA GLY A 34 -2.73 4.40 -15.98
C GLY A 34 -1.37 3.71 -15.85
N LEU A 35 -1.30 2.38 -16.04
CA LEU A 35 -0.05 1.66 -16.23
C LEU A 35 0.15 1.32 -17.72
N GLY A 36 1.40 1.34 -18.15
CA GLY A 36 1.81 0.98 -19.51
C GLY A 36 3.05 0.12 -19.49
N LEU A 37 3.14 -0.79 -20.47
CA LEU A 37 4.32 -1.59 -20.74
C LEU A 37 5.16 -0.90 -21.83
N ASN A 38 6.45 -0.71 -21.56
CA ASN A 38 7.40 -0.40 -22.60
C ASN A 38 7.80 -1.71 -23.32
N SER A 39 7.34 -1.86 -24.55
CA SER A 39 7.50 -3.06 -25.37
C SER A 39 8.94 -3.35 -25.80
N THR A 40 9.90 -2.47 -25.50
CA THR A 40 11.31 -2.60 -25.92
C THR A 40 12.24 -2.99 -24.77
N ASN A 41 11.84 -2.72 -23.53
CA ASN A 41 12.67 -3.04 -22.34
C ASN A 41 11.91 -3.76 -21.22
N GLY A 42 10.62 -4.05 -21.41
CA GLY A 42 9.83 -4.80 -20.45
C GLY A 42 9.41 -4.00 -19.20
N ILE A 43 9.73 -2.70 -19.11
CA ILE A 43 9.40 -1.87 -17.95
C ILE A 43 7.91 -1.57 -17.94
N ILE A 44 7.24 -1.89 -16.83
CA ILE A 44 5.88 -1.44 -16.54
C ILE A 44 5.99 -0.16 -15.73
N SER A 45 5.36 0.92 -16.19
CA SER A 45 5.41 2.21 -15.52
C SER A 45 4.12 3.00 -15.66
N GLY A 46 3.96 4.02 -14.80
CA GLY A 46 2.84 4.95 -14.85
C GLY A 46 2.23 5.20 -13.46
N THR A 47 1.03 5.76 -13.46
CA THR A 47 0.29 6.10 -12.24
C THR A 47 -1.10 5.43 -12.31
N PRO A 48 -1.35 4.38 -11.51
CA PRO A 48 -2.63 3.68 -11.52
C PRO A 48 -3.83 4.61 -11.28
N ALA A 49 -4.84 4.51 -12.15
CA ALA A 49 -6.03 5.35 -12.12
C ALA A 49 -7.05 4.92 -11.05
N ALA A 50 -7.10 3.61 -10.73
CA ALA A 50 -8.01 3.03 -9.75
C ALA A 50 -7.39 1.79 -9.08
N ALA A 51 -7.94 1.40 -7.93
CA ALA A 51 -7.61 0.15 -7.27
C ALA A 51 -8.01 -1.06 -8.14
N SER A 52 -7.29 -2.16 -8.00
CA SER A 52 -7.55 -3.42 -8.68
C SER A 52 -7.20 -4.58 -7.77
N VAL A 53 -8.00 -5.64 -7.85
CA VAL A 53 -7.67 -6.91 -7.21
C VAL A 53 -6.36 -7.46 -7.78
N VAL A 54 -5.63 -8.21 -6.95
CA VAL A 54 -4.40 -8.90 -7.37
C VAL A 54 -4.76 -9.86 -8.50
N THR A 55 -4.16 -9.64 -9.66
CA THR A 55 -4.39 -10.42 -10.88
C THR A 55 -3.06 -10.96 -11.38
N THR A 56 -3.08 -12.19 -11.88
CA THR A 56 -1.91 -12.79 -12.53
C THR A 56 -1.84 -12.34 -13.98
N TYR A 57 -0.68 -11.82 -14.38
CA TYR A 57 -0.36 -11.38 -15.73
C TYR A 57 0.71 -12.30 -16.31
N THR A 58 0.58 -12.61 -17.59
CA THR A 58 1.59 -13.31 -18.38
C THR A 58 2.35 -12.27 -19.20
N MET A 59 3.66 -12.20 -18.99
CA MET A 59 4.61 -11.43 -19.77
C MET A 59 5.25 -12.33 -20.82
N THR A 60 5.13 -11.98 -22.09
CA THR A 60 5.73 -12.70 -23.22
C THR A 60 6.81 -11.85 -23.86
N VAL A 61 7.99 -12.46 -24.06
CA VAL A 61 9.14 -11.87 -24.74
C VAL A 61 9.37 -12.61 -26.05
N ARG A 62 9.49 -11.86 -27.15
CA ARG A 62 9.78 -12.37 -28.48
C ARG A 62 11.09 -11.81 -28.99
N ASP A 63 11.96 -12.68 -29.47
CA ASP A 63 13.20 -12.32 -30.16
C ASP A 63 12.92 -12.09 -31.65
N GLY A 64 13.19 -10.88 -32.13
CA GLY A 64 12.90 -10.48 -33.51
C GLY A 64 13.79 -11.14 -34.57
N SER A 65 14.95 -11.67 -34.19
CA SER A 65 15.91 -12.30 -35.12
C SER A 65 15.62 -13.79 -35.32
N SER A 66 15.33 -14.50 -34.23
CA SER A 66 15.06 -15.94 -34.23
C SER A 66 13.57 -16.28 -34.31
N GLY A 67 12.70 -15.33 -33.96
CA GLY A 67 11.27 -15.57 -33.80
C GLY A 67 10.91 -16.36 -32.54
N ALA A 68 11.88 -16.71 -31.69
CA ALA A 68 11.66 -17.45 -30.47
C ALA A 68 10.85 -16.63 -29.46
N GLU A 69 9.94 -17.30 -28.75
CA GLU A 69 9.10 -16.70 -27.71
C GLU A 69 9.29 -17.43 -26.38
N ASN A 70 9.26 -16.69 -25.29
CA ASN A 70 9.20 -17.23 -23.95
C ASN A 70 8.26 -16.38 -23.09
N SER A 71 7.60 -17.01 -22.12
CA SER A 71 6.64 -16.34 -21.26
C SER A 71 6.84 -16.68 -19.79
N THR A 72 6.55 -15.73 -18.92
CA THR A 72 6.52 -15.93 -17.47
C THR A 72 5.37 -15.15 -16.85
N THR A 73 4.95 -15.54 -15.66
CA THR A 73 3.83 -14.92 -14.96
C THR A 73 4.30 -14.08 -13.78
N PHE A 74 3.59 -12.98 -13.52
CA PHE A 74 3.75 -12.17 -12.30
C PHE A 74 2.38 -11.74 -11.79
N SER A 75 2.28 -11.42 -10.50
CA SER A 75 1.04 -10.94 -9.89
C SER A 75 1.12 -9.44 -9.64
N LEU A 76 0.07 -8.70 -10.01
CA LEU A 76 -0.03 -7.27 -9.78
C LEU A 76 -1.43 -6.93 -9.28
N GLY A 77 -1.48 -6.18 -8.17
CA GLY A 77 -2.69 -5.59 -7.62
C GLY A 77 -2.43 -4.13 -7.26
N ILE A 78 -3.46 -3.30 -7.33
CA ILE A 78 -3.37 -1.88 -6.97
C ILE A 78 -4.23 -1.67 -5.73
N ALA A 79 -3.59 -1.37 -4.61
CA ALA A 79 -4.31 -1.06 -3.38
C ALA A 79 -5.08 0.27 -3.51
N PRO A 80 -6.24 0.42 -2.85
CA PRO A 80 -6.89 1.71 -2.73
C PRO A 80 -5.96 2.70 -2.03
N ALA A 81 -6.13 3.99 -2.33
CA ALA A 81 -5.38 5.03 -1.62
C ALA A 81 -5.67 4.96 -0.12
N LEU A 82 -4.62 5.05 0.71
CA LEU A 82 -4.77 5.17 2.15
C LEU A 82 -5.53 6.47 2.48
N ALA A 83 -6.59 6.33 3.25
CA ALA A 83 -7.39 7.43 3.75
C ALA A 83 -7.64 7.26 5.25
N VAL A 84 -7.39 8.33 5.99
CA VAL A 84 -7.59 8.40 7.44
C VAL A 84 -8.57 9.53 7.73
N THR A 85 -9.58 9.22 8.54
CA THR A 85 -10.56 10.18 9.01
C THR A 85 -10.53 10.20 10.53
N GLN A 86 -10.45 11.39 11.12
CA GLN A 86 -10.51 11.53 12.57
C GLN A 86 -11.98 11.53 13.02
N SER A 87 -12.29 10.64 13.96
CA SER A 87 -13.66 10.47 14.49
C SER A 87 -13.81 11.07 15.88
N LEU A 88 -12.71 11.19 16.64
CA LEU A 88 -12.71 11.73 17.99
C LEU A 88 -11.64 12.82 18.11
N TYR A 89 -12.07 14.02 18.50
CA TYR A 89 -11.18 15.18 18.70
C TYR A 89 -10.69 15.31 20.14
N SER A 90 -11.55 15.02 21.12
CA SER A 90 -11.21 15.07 22.53
C SER A 90 -12.15 14.19 23.35
N LYS A 91 -11.65 13.68 24.47
CA LYS A 91 -12.44 12.91 25.43
C LYS A 91 -11.78 12.98 26.80
N VAL A 92 -12.60 13.18 27.83
CA VAL A 92 -12.19 12.99 29.24
C VAL A 92 -12.56 11.56 29.65
N LEU A 93 -11.62 10.87 30.27
CA LEU A 93 -11.77 9.49 30.75
C LEU A 93 -11.83 9.49 32.27
N SER A 94 -12.74 8.69 32.83
CA SER A 94 -12.77 8.42 34.26
C SER A 94 -11.76 7.34 34.60
N MET A 95 -10.94 7.57 35.62
CA MET A 95 -10.00 6.58 36.13
C MET A 95 -10.75 5.29 36.54
N ASN A 96 -10.12 4.14 36.35
CA ASN A 96 -10.68 2.82 36.70
C ASN A 96 -11.99 2.44 35.98
N SER A 97 -12.38 3.16 34.92
CA SER A 97 -13.52 2.81 34.09
C SER A 97 -13.05 2.22 32.76
N ASN A 98 -13.74 1.19 32.26
CA ASN A 98 -13.42 0.64 30.95
C ASN A 98 -13.72 1.64 29.84
N VAL A 99 -12.80 1.72 28.89
CA VAL A 99 -12.84 2.64 27.76
C VAL A 99 -12.77 1.85 26.47
N ASN A 100 -13.57 2.25 25.50
CA ASN A 100 -13.48 1.82 24.11
C ASN A 100 -13.72 3.05 23.23
N LEU A 101 -12.68 3.51 22.54
CA LEU A 101 -12.71 4.71 21.70
C LEU A 101 -12.26 4.37 20.29
N THR A 102 -13.05 4.81 19.32
CA THR A 102 -12.65 4.83 17.92
C THR A 102 -12.16 6.23 17.59
N ALA A 103 -10.84 6.47 17.72
CA ALA A 103 -10.27 7.81 17.54
C ALA A 103 -10.16 8.21 16.07
N ILE A 104 -9.87 7.23 15.22
CA ILE A 104 -9.75 7.37 13.77
C ILE A 104 -10.46 6.22 13.07
N ASN A 105 -10.76 6.41 11.79
CA ASN A 105 -11.16 5.36 10.87
C ASN A 105 -10.18 5.32 9.69
N VAL A 106 -9.54 4.18 9.49
CA VAL A 106 -8.52 3.92 8.46
C VAL A 106 -9.13 3.08 7.34
N THR A 107 -8.95 3.50 6.10
CA THR A 107 -9.43 2.79 4.91
C THR A 107 -8.37 2.79 3.81
N GLY A 108 -8.40 1.75 2.96
CA GLY A 108 -7.41 1.60 1.89
C GLY A 108 -5.99 1.35 2.40
N GLY A 109 -5.00 1.62 1.54
CA GLY A 109 -3.59 1.35 1.80
C GLY A 109 -3.22 -0.14 1.72
N VAL A 110 -1.92 -0.42 1.88
CA VAL A 110 -1.38 -1.78 1.96
C VAL A 110 -1.03 -2.10 3.41
N SER A 111 -1.83 -2.94 4.09
CA SER A 111 -1.57 -3.35 5.48
C SER A 111 -1.20 -2.16 6.41
N PRO A 112 -2.10 -1.17 6.58
CA PRO A 112 -1.81 0.02 7.38
C PRO A 112 -1.58 -0.33 8.85
N VAL A 113 -0.65 0.41 9.47
CA VAL A 113 -0.28 0.31 10.88
C VAL A 113 -0.49 1.68 11.53
N VAL A 114 -1.22 1.67 12.63
CA VAL A 114 -1.53 2.83 13.46
C VAL A 114 -0.58 2.89 14.65
N SER A 115 -0.07 4.08 14.93
CA SER A 115 0.78 4.38 16.07
C SER A 115 0.30 5.66 16.77
N ILE A 116 0.67 5.82 18.04
CA ILE A 116 0.28 6.98 18.85
C ILE A 116 1.47 7.53 19.63
N SER A 117 1.55 8.86 19.73
CA SER A 117 2.57 9.57 20.51
C SER A 117 1.98 10.82 21.17
N PRO A 118 2.28 11.12 22.46
CA PRO A 118 3.09 10.32 23.37
C PRO A 118 2.42 8.99 23.76
N SER A 119 3.11 8.14 24.53
CA SER A 119 2.54 6.87 24.99
C SER A 119 1.24 7.08 25.77
N LEU A 120 0.28 6.20 25.54
CA LEU A 120 -0.98 6.22 26.27
C LEU A 120 -0.75 6.03 27.78
N PRO A 121 -1.64 6.58 28.64
CA PRO A 121 -1.64 6.31 30.07
C PRO A 121 -1.69 4.81 30.35
N GLN A 122 -1.11 4.40 31.47
CA GLN A 122 -1.06 2.98 31.85
C GLN A 122 -2.47 2.36 31.87
N GLY A 123 -2.58 1.16 31.30
CA GLY A 123 -3.83 0.40 31.21
C GLY A 123 -4.68 0.68 29.98
N LEU A 124 -4.30 1.67 29.16
CA LEU A 124 -4.84 1.86 27.81
C LEU A 124 -3.94 1.22 26.76
N ASN A 125 -4.56 0.67 25.72
CA ASN A 125 -3.90 -0.01 24.61
C ASN A 125 -4.46 0.49 23.29
N LEU A 126 -3.58 0.70 22.31
CA LEU A 126 -3.96 0.99 20.93
C LEU A 126 -4.00 -0.31 20.13
N ASN A 127 -5.09 -0.55 19.42
CA ASN A 127 -5.12 -1.56 18.37
C ASN A 127 -4.43 -0.98 17.12
N ALA A 128 -3.25 -1.49 16.80
CA ALA A 128 -2.44 -1.00 15.69
C ALA A 128 -3.07 -1.22 14.31
N SER A 129 -4.08 -2.07 14.17
CA SER A 129 -4.77 -2.32 12.90
C SER A 129 -6.02 -1.45 12.72
N THR A 130 -6.71 -1.11 13.81
CA THR A 130 -8.00 -0.37 13.75
C THR A 130 -7.90 1.07 14.23
N GLY A 131 -6.88 1.40 15.02
CA GLY A 131 -6.77 2.70 15.70
C GLY A 131 -7.69 2.83 16.91
N GLU A 132 -8.35 1.74 17.34
CA GLU A 132 -9.18 1.74 18.55
C GLU A 132 -8.31 1.77 19.81
N ILE A 133 -8.73 2.59 20.78
CA ILE A 133 -8.09 2.67 22.09
C ILE A 133 -9.00 1.99 23.10
N THR A 134 -8.48 0.95 23.74
CA THR A 134 -9.23 0.12 24.70
C THR A 134 -8.48 -0.03 26.02
N GLY A 135 -9.21 -0.34 27.09
CA GLY A 135 -8.62 -0.70 28.38
C GLY A 135 -9.13 0.17 29.53
N ILE A 136 -8.41 0.13 30.65
CA ILE A 136 -8.79 0.78 31.90
C ILE A 136 -7.62 1.67 32.33
N PRO A 137 -7.76 3.01 32.31
CA PRO A 137 -6.69 3.90 32.73
C PRO A 137 -6.47 3.79 34.24
N THR A 138 -5.26 3.42 34.65
CA THR A 138 -4.85 3.23 36.06
C THR A 138 -4.03 4.37 36.62
N VAL A 139 -3.70 5.37 35.80
CA VAL A 139 -2.90 6.54 36.18
C VAL A 139 -3.61 7.81 35.73
N GLU A 140 -3.74 8.76 36.66
CA GLU A 140 -4.24 10.10 36.35
C GLU A 140 -3.23 10.83 35.47
N THR A 141 -3.72 11.38 34.36
CA THR A 141 -2.93 12.17 33.43
C THR A 141 -3.64 13.48 33.17
N GLY A 142 -2.88 14.59 33.16
CA GLY A 142 -3.41 15.89 32.78
C GLY A 142 -3.82 15.90 31.31
N ALA A 143 -4.53 16.96 30.90
CA ALA A 143 -4.94 17.14 29.51
C ALA A 143 -3.71 17.07 28.57
N THR A 144 -3.64 15.99 27.78
CA THR A 144 -2.51 15.66 26.92
C THR A 144 -3.00 15.55 25.48
N THR A 145 -2.29 16.18 24.56
CA THR A 145 -2.58 16.05 23.13
C THR A 145 -1.84 14.84 22.58
N TYR A 146 -2.56 13.93 21.95
CA TYR A 146 -2.00 12.75 21.28
C TYR A 146 -2.05 12.93 19.77
N THR A 147 -0.95 12.54 19.12
CA THR A 147 -0.86 12.44 17.67
C THR A 147 -0.97 10.98 17.28
N ILE A 148 -1.93 10.66 16.42
CA ILE A 148 -2.09 9.33 15.83
C ILE A 148 -1.51 9.37 14.42
N SER A 149 -0.57 8.48 14.13
CA SER A 149 0.08 8.36 12.83
C SER A 149 -0.28 7.02 12.20
N VAL A 150 -0.61 7.03 10.91
CA VAL A 150 -0.91 5.82 10.14
C VAL A 150 0.10 5.71 9.00
N THR A 151 0.74 4.57 8.93
CA THR A 151 1.71 4.24 7.88
C THR A 151 1.26 2.97 7.20
N ASP A 152 1.23 2.93 5.87
CA ASP A 152 1.00 1.69 5.13
C ASP A 152 2.31 1.17 4.52
N GLN A 153 2.27 -0.08 4.05
CA GLN A 153 3.38 -0.72 3.35
C GLN A 153 3.43 -0.30 1.88
N ASN A 154 3.06 0.94 1.51
CA ASN A 154 3.42 1.46 0.19
C ASN A 154 4.95 1.57 0.12
N ALA A 155 5.57 0.45 -0.21
CA ALA A 155 6.92 0.39 -0.68
C ALA A 155 6.95 1.19 -1.98
N SER A 156 7.85 2.19 -2.07
CA SER A 156 8.51 2.41 -3.35
C SER A 156 8.96 1.03 -3.84
N PRO A 157 8.59 0.60 -5.06
CA PRO A 157 9.06 -0.68 -5.56
C PRO A 157 10.60 -0.65 -5.51
N VAL A 158 11.17 -1.57 -4.72
CA VAL A 158 12.60 -1.88 -4.76
C VAL A 158 12.95 -2.61 -6.04
#